data_AF-A0A5S9MGB6-F1
#
_entry.id   AF-A0A5S9MGB6-F1
#
_cell.length_a   1.000
_cell.length_b   1.000
_cell.length_c   1.000
_cell.angle_alpha   90.00
_cell.angle_beta   90.00
_cell.angle_gamma   90.00
#
_symmetry.space_group_name_H-M   'P 1'
#
loop_
_entity.id
_entity.type
_entity.pdbx_description
1 polymer ?
#
loop_
_entity_poly.entity_id
_entity_poly.type
_entity_poly.pdbx_seq_one_letter_code
_entity_poly.pdbx_strand_id
1 'polypeptide(L)' 'MILQTKYFAQQGYGQKQIASNLKVHPFRVKLAMDQARLFSEEELKQIVKELSTIDYEMKTGKKDKQLLLELFLLRLLGA' A
#
# COMPACT_ATOMS: atom_id res chain seq x y z
N MET A 1 -2.44 1.01 -3.90
CA MET A 1 -2.32 2.32 -4.59
C MET A 1 -0.91 2.89 -4.48
N ILE A 2 -0.32 3.04 -3.28
CA ILE A 2 1.02 3.64 -3.09
C ILE A 2 2.09 2.96 -3.96
N LEU A 3 2.16 1.63 -3.97
CA LEU A 3 3.09 0.86 -4.81
C LEU A 3 2.95 1.18 -6.31
N GLN A 4 1.72 1.23 -6.83
CA GLN A 4 1.46 1.55 -8.24
C GLN A 4 1.84 3.00 -8.56
N THR A 5 1.53 3.94 -7.67
CA THR A 5 1.93 5.34 -7.80
C THR A 5 3.45 5.49 -7.81
N LYS A 6 4.17 4.75 -6.94
CA LYS A 6 5.64 4.71 -6.93
C LYS A 6 6.20 4.22 -8.25
N TYR A 7 5.67 3.11 -8.76
CA TYR A 7 6.07 2.53 -10.05
C TYR A 7 5.95 3.56 -11.19
N PHE A 8 4.78 4.18 -11.35
CA PHE A 8 4.61 5.19 -12.41
C PHE A 8 5.46 6.45 -12.20
N ALA A 9 5.62 6.90 -10.96
CA ALA A 9 6.48 8.05 -10.65
C ALA A 9 7.95 7.78 -11.02
N GLN A 10 8.45 6.57 -10.79
CA GLN A 10 9.81 6.16 -11.21
C GLN A 10 9.97 6.11 -12.74
N GLN A 11 8.89 5.86 -13.47
CA GLN A 11 8.86 5.94 -14.93
C GLN A 11 8.70 7.39 -15.45
N GLY A 12 8.75 8.40 -14.57
CA GLY A 12 8.68 9.82 -14.92
C GLY A 12 7.27 10.38 -15.11
N TYR A 13 6.22 9.62 -14.78
CA TYR A 13 4.85 10.10 -14.92
C TYR A 13 4.51 11.16 -13.87
N GLY A 14 3.90 12.25 -14.31
CA GLY A 14 3.36 13.29 -13.42
C GLY A 14 2.01 12.91 -12.81
N GLN A 15 1.62 13.60 -11.74
CA GLN A 15 0.38 13.35 -10.98
C GLN A 15 -0.87 13.17 -11.85
N LYS A 16 -1.07 14.05 -12.85
CA LYS A 16 -2.23 13.99 -13.77
C LYS A 16 -2.21 12.72 -14.62
N GLN A 17 -1.06 12.35 -15.17
CA GLN A 17 -0.92 11.15 -16.01
C GLN A 17 -1.15 9.88 -15.18
N ILE A 18 -0.63 9.83 -13.95
CA ILE A 18 -0.88 8.73 -13.01
C ILE A 18 -2.37 8.63 -12.66
N ALA A 19 -3.02 9.77 -12.37
CA ALA A 19 -4.45 9.81 -12.06
C ALA A 19 -5.31 9.25 -13.19
N SER A 20 -5.00 9.63 -14.43
CA SER A 20 -5.65 9.09 -15.63
C SER A 20 -5.39 7.59 -15.81
N ASN A 21 -4.15 7.14 -15.63
CA ASN A 21 -3.77 5.72 -15.76
C ASN A 21 -4.49 4.85 -14.72
N LEU A 22 -4.51 5.29 -13.47
CA LEU A 22 -5.11 4.58 -12.35
C LEU A 22 -6.62 4.81 -12.22
N LYS A 23 -7.22 5.67 -13.06
CA LYS A 23 -8.64 6.05 -13.01
C LYS A 23 -9.09 6.52 -11.62
N VAL A 24 -8.26 7.32 -10.95
CA VAL A 24 -8.53 7.87 -9.61
C VAL A 24 -8.39 9.39 -9.61
N HIS A 25 -9.05 10.06 -8.65
CA HIS A 25 -8.98 11.51 -8.53
C HIS A 25 -7.53 12.00 -8.27
N PRO A 26 -7.05 13.07 -8.95
CA PRO A 26 -5.68 13.56 -8.81
C PRO A 26 -5.25 13.84 -7.38
N PHE A 27 -6.16 14.30 -6.52
CA PHE A 27 -5.85 14.55 -5.11
C PHE A 27 -5.38 13.30 -4.37
N ARG A 28 -5.98 12.13 -4.64
CA ARG A 28 -5.56 10.86 -4.00
C ARG A 28 -4.18 10.43 -4.49
N VAL A 29 -3.88 10.69 -5.77
CA VAL A 29 -2.55 10.43 -6.33
C VAL A 29 -1.50 11.31 -5.65
N LYS A 30 -1.80 12.59 -5.38
CA LYS A 30 -0.89 13.48 -4.66
C LYS A 30 -0.50 12.88 -3.30
N LEU A 31 -1.49 12.51 -2.49
CA LEU A 31 -1.26 11.88 -1.19
C LEU A 31 -0.45 10.57 -1.31
N ALA A 32 -0.77 9.75 -2.31
CA ALA A 32 -0.04 8.51 -2.56
C ALA A 32 1.40 8.74 -3.05
N MET A 33 1.66 9.79 -3.83
CA MET A 33 3.01 10.18 -4.25
C MET A 33 3.84 10.65 -3.06
N ASP A 34 3.25 11.45 -2.16
CA ASP A 34 3.91 11.91 -0.94
C ASP A 34 4.30 10.73 -0.04
N GLN A 35 3.37 9.77 0.13
CA GLN A 35 3.65 8.53 0.88
C GLN A 35 4.65 7.62 0.17
N ALA A 36 4.59 7.47 -1.16
CA ALA A 36 5.48 6.60 -1.93
C ALA A 36 6.96 7.01 -1.86
N ARG A 37 7.26 8.25 -1.48
CA ARG A 37 8.62 8.73 -1.24
C ARG A 37 9.22 8.22 0.07
N LEU A 38 8.38 7.86 1.05
CA LEU A 38 8.80 7.42 2.37
C LEU A 38 9.17 5.92 2.45
N PHE A 39 8.79 5.15 1.44
CA PHE A 39 9.01 3.69 1.40
C PHE A 39 9.80 3.31 0.15
N SER A 40 10.68 2.31 0.26
CA SER A 40 11.26 1.60 -0.88
C SER A 40 10.19 0.78 -1.62
N GLU A 41 10.51 0.36 -2.85
CA GLU A 41 9.60 -0.49 -3.62
C GLU A 41 9.46 -1.88 -2.99
N GLU A 42 10.56 -2.41 -2.43
CA GLU A 42 10.59 -3.72 -1.76
C GLU A 42 9.74 -3.73 -0.49
N GLU A 43 9.85 -2.70 0.36
CA GLU A 43 8.99 -2.54 1.54
C GLU A 43 7.50 -2.50 1.16
N LEU A 44 7.13 -1.73 0.13
CA LEU A 44 5.74 -1.66 -0.32
C LEU A 44 5.24 -3.00 -0.87
N LYS A 45 6.09 -3.77 -1.57
CA LYS A 45 5.74 -5.13 -2.04
C LYS A 45 5.52 -6.07 -0.86
N GLN A 46 6.39 -6.01 0.14
CA GLN A 46 6.27 -6.84 1.35
C GLN A 46 4.99 -6.51 2.14
N ILE A 47 4.71 -5.21 2.35
CA ILE A 47 3.48 -4.74 3.02
C ILE A 47 2.23 -5.23 2.28
N VAL A 48 2.19 -5.12 0.95
CA VAL A 48 1.05 -5.61 0.15
C VAL A 48 0.88 -7.12 0.27
N LYS A 49 1.98 -7.88 0.28
CA LYS A 49 1.96 -9.33 0.46
C LYS A 49 1.41 -9.72 1.83
N GLU A 50 1.87 -9.07 2.89
CA GLU A 50 1.38 -9.31 4.25
C GLU A 50 -0.10 -8.99 4.41
N LEU A 51 -0.55 -7.84 3.87
CA LEU A 51 -1.96 -7.48 3.85
C LEU A 51 -2.82 -8.53 3.12
N SER A 52 -2.30 -9.12 2.04
CA SER A 52 -2.99 -10.21 1.34
C SER A 52 -3.11 -11.47 2.19
N THR A 53 -2.08 -11.81 2.97
CA THR A 53 -2.13 -12.95 3.90
C THR A 53 -3.14 -12.69 5.02
N ILE A 54 -3.13 -11.47 5.58
CA ILE A 54 -4.06 -11.07 6.64
C ILE A 54 -5.50 -11.10 6.16
N ASP A 55 -5.81 -10.58 4.96
CA ASP A 55 -7.16 -10.63 4.38
C ASP A 55 -7.65 -12.08 4.22
N TYR A 56 -6.78 -12.98 3.77
CA TYR A 56 -7.09 -14.41 3.69
C TYR A 56 -7.37 -15.03 5.08
N GLU A 57 -6.52 -14.76 6.08
CA GLU A 57 -6.71 -15.27 7.44
C GLU A 57 -7.99 -14.72 8.09
N MET A 58 -8.29 -13.43 7.88
CA MET A 58 -9.52 -12.78 8.36
C MET A 58 -10.79 -13.37 7.72
N LYS A 59 -10.75 -13.69 6.42
CA LYS A 59 -11.91 -14.25 5.69
C LYS A 59 -12.13 -15.73 5.97
N THR A 60 -11.08 -16.48 6.27
CA THR A 60 -11.16 -17.91 6.58
C THR A 60 -11.44 -18.21 8.05
N GLY A 61 -11.56 -17.17 8.90
CA GLY A 61 -11.97 -17.29 10.30
C GLY A 61 -10.94 -17.97 11.20
N LYS A 62 -9.67 -18.07 10.78
CA LYS A 62 -8.63 -18.79 11.51
C LYS A 62 -8.19 -18.08 12.81
N LYS A 63 -8.40 -16.77 12.91
CA LYS A 63 -7.99 -15.91 14.03
C LYS A 63 -8.94 -14.74 14.20
N ASP A 64 -8.91 -14.11 15.38
CA ASP A 64 -9.61 -12.86 15.65
C ASP A 64 -9.11 -11.73 14.72
N LYS A 65 -10.06 -10.99 14.12
CA LYS A 65 -9.75 -9.96 13.11
C LYS A 65 -9.02 -8.76 13.71
N GLN A 66 -9.36 -8.38 14.94
CA GLN A 66 -8.73 -7.25 15.61
C GLN A 66 -7.28 -7.60 15.96
N LEU A 67 -7.05 -8.79 16.54
CA LEU A 67 -5.71 -9.27 16.86
C LEU A 67 -4.80 -9.34 15.62
N LEU A 68 -5.33 -9.81 14.49
CA LEU A 68 -4.59 -9.86 13.22
C LEU A 68 -4.12 -8.47 12.75
N LEU A 69 -5.00 -7.47 12.87
CA LEU A 69 -4.69 -6.10 12.48
C LEU A 69 -3.67 -5.47 13.44
N GLU A 70 -3.83 -5.68 14.75
CA GLU A 70 -2.90 -5.19 15.78
C GLU A 70 -1.48 -5.74 15.57
N LEU A 71 -1.35 -7.06 15.36
CA LEU A 71 -0.05 -7.69 15.10
C LEU A 71 0.60 -7.17 13.82
N PHE A 72 -0.20 -6.88 12.78
CA PHE A 72 0.32 -6.28 11.55
C PHE A 72 0.87 -4.87 11.78
N LEU A 73 0.13 -4.03 12.50
CA LEU A 73 0.56 -2.67 12.81
C LEU A 73 1.84 -2.65 13.66
N LEU A 74 1.96 -3.58 14.63
CA LEU A 74 3.19 -3.73 15.43
C LEU A 74 4.40 -4.07 14.55
N ARG A 75 4.27 -5.06 13.65
CA ARG A 75 5.34 -5.40 12.70
C ARG A 75 5.72 -4.24 11.79
N LEU A 76 4.73 -3.49 11.31
CA LEU A 76 4.96 -2.32 10.45
C LEU A 76 5.72 -1.20 11.18
N LEU A 77 5.52 -1.08 12.50
CA LEU A 77 6.24 -0.13 13.35
C LEU A 77 7.63 -0.63 13.80
N GLY A 78 8.01 -1.86 13.44
CA GLY A 78 9.27 -2.49 13.86
C GLY A 78 9.28 -2.96 15.31
N ALA A 79 8.11 -3.21 15.90
CA ALA A 79 7.95 -3.77 17.25
C ALA A 79 7.99 -5.31 17.26
#